data_AF-A0ABD0S1B1-F1
#
_entry.id   AF-A0ABD0S1B1-F1
#
_cell.length_a   1.000
_cell.length_b   1.000
_cell.length_c   1.000
_cell.angle_alpha   90.00
_cell.angle_beta   90.00
_cell.angle_gamma   90.00
#
_symmetry.space_group_name_H-M   'P 1'
#
loop_
_entity.id
_entity.type
_entity.pdbx_description
1 polymer ?
#
loop_
_entity_poly.entity_id
_entity_poly.type
_entity_poly.pdbx_seq_one_letter_code
_entity_poly.pdbx_strand_id
1 'polypeptide(L)'
;HVTRPVLDIVLAFARYLSNLPTGVLLLKQLCDHILFNPTIWIHAPAKVQLVLYTYLATEFISTVTIYNAIRRVGTVLQIMHTLKYFYWVVNPLDRSGITPKGL
;
A
#
# COMPACT_ATOMS: atom_id res chain seq x y z
N HIS A 1 1.25 -15.19 -1.54
CA HIS A 1 0.36 -14.32 -0.73
C HIS A 1 1.19 -13.47 0.22
N VAL A 2 0.89 -12.17 0.36
CA VAL A 2 1.53 -11.31 1.37
C VAL A 2 1.05 -11.73 2.76
N THR A 3 1.95 -12.33 3.54
CA THR A 3 1.71 -12.69 4.94
C THR A 3 2.17 -11.57 5.87
N ARG A 4 1.80 -11.65 7.15
CA ARG A 4 2.23 -10.66 8.15
C ARG A 4 3.77 -10.51 8.22
N PRO A 5 4.58 -11.58 8.32
CA PRO A 5 6.03 -11.44 8.35
C PRO A 5 6.61 -10.80 7.08
N VAL A 6 6.07 -11.13 5.92
CA VAL A 6 6.50 -10.52 4.64
C VAL A 6 6.21 -9.03 4.63
N LEU A 7 5.01 -8.63 5.08
CA LEU A 7 4.67 -7.22 5.21
C LEU A 7 5.62 -6.51 6.18
N ASP A 8 5.89 -7.09 7.35
CA ASP A 8 6.77 -6.48 8.36
C ASP A 8 8.18 -6.23 7.81
N ILE A 9 8.74 -7.18 7.03
CA ILE A 9 10.03 -7.02 6.35
C ILE A 9 9.98 -5.90 5.30
N VAL A 10 8.94 -5.88 4.48
CA VAL A 10 8.76 -4.84 3.45
C VAL A 10 8.67 -3.45 4.08
N LEU A 11 7.94 -3.29 5.19
CA LEU A 11 7.83 -2.02 5.91
C LEU A 11 9.14 -1.62 6.58
N ALA A 12 9.86 -2.56 7.18
CA ALA A 12 11.19 -2.32 7.73
C ALA A 12 12.16 -1.84 6.64
N PHE A 13 12.10 -2.45 5.46
CA PHE A 13 12.93 -2.05 4.32
C PHE A 13 12.57 -0.66 3.80
N ALA A 14 11.28 -0.33 3.71
CA ALA A 14 10.83 1.02 3.34
C ALA A 14 11.38 2.09 4.31
N ARG A 15 11.29 1.83 5.63
CA ARG A 15 11.85 2.72 6.67
C ARG A 15 13.38 2.84 6.57
N TYR A 16 14.07 1.75 6.25
CA TYR A 16 15.52 1.78 6.04
C TYR A 16 15.88 2.68 4.84
N LEU A 17 15.23 2.47 3.70
CA LEU A 17 15.49 3.25 2.49
C LEU A 17 15.12 4.72 2.63
N SER A 18 14.10 5.06 3.41
CA SER A 18 13.71 6.45 3.65
C SER A 18 14.73 7.24 4.46
N ASN A 19 15.52 6.55 5.29
CA ASN A 19 16.60 7.11 6.10
C ASN A 19 17.96 7.09 5.39
N LEU A 20 18.06 6.41 4.23
CA LEU A 20 19.28 6.34 3.45
C LEU A 20 19.33 7.51 2.43
N PRO A 21 20.38 8.36 2.42
CA PRO A 21 20.46 9.51 1.49
C PRO A 21 20.34 9.13 0.01
N THR A 22 20.84 7.95 -0.36
CA THR A 22 20.78 7.41 -1.74
C THR A 22 19.60 6.47 -1.98
N GLY A 23 18.74 6.26 -0.98
CA GLY A 23 17.67 5.26 -1.01
C GLY A 23 16.42 5.65 -1.81
N VAL A 24 16.28 6.92 -2.19
CA VAL A 24 15.05 7.48 -2.81
C VAL A 24 14.56 6.71 -4.03
N LEU A 25 15.44 6.34 -4.96
CA LEU A 25 15.01 5.66 -6.18
C LEU A 25 14.52 4.24 -5.91
N LEU A 26 15.18 3.53 -4.99
CA LEU A 26 14.78 2.18 -4.60
C LEU A 26 13.50 2.21 -3.77
N LEU A 27 13.35 3.21 -2.90
CA LEU A 27 12.12 3.43 -2.15
C LEU A 27 10.96 3.67 -3.11
N LYS A 28 11.15 4.49 -4.15
CA LYS A 28 10.14 4.71 -5.18
C LYS A 28 9.72 3.39 -5.86
N GLN A 29 10.67 2.57 -6.28
CA GLN A 29 10.37 1.27 -6.91
C GLN A 29 9.61 0.34 -5.97
N LEU A 30 10.02 0.25 -4.70
CA LEU A 30 9.33 -0.52 -3.67
C LEU A 30 7.88 -0.04 -3.50
N CYS A 31 7.67 1.26 -3.52
CA CYS A 31 6.34 1.84 -3.39
C CYS A 31 5.46 1.53 -4.60
N ASP A 32 5.93 1.85 -5.81
CA ASP A 32 5.15 1.73 -7.05
C ASP A 32 4.77 0.27 -7.35
N HIS A 33 5.70 -0.67 -7.13
CA HIS A 33 5.52 -2.06 -7.56
C HIS A 33 4.97 -2.98 -6.48
N ILE A 34 5.14 -2.64 -5.20
CA ILE A 34 4.73 -3.50 -4.08
C ILE A 34 3.69 -2.80 -3.20
N LEU A 35 4.02 -1.68 -2.56
CA LEU A 35 3.12 -1.06 -1.56
C LEU A 35 1.82 -0.55 -2.19
N PHE A 36 1.90 0.08 -3.36
CA PHE A 36 0.75 0.67 -4.05
C PHE A 36 0.12 -0.24 -5.09
N ASN A 37 0.64 -1.45 -5.26
CA ASN A 37 0.09 -2.41 -6.19
C ASN A 37 -0.89 -3.36 -5.48
N PRO A 38 -2.21 -3.11 -5.53
CA PRO A 38 -3.18 -3.94 -4.83
C PRO A 38 -3.21 -5.38 -5.29
N THR A 39 -2.84 -5.68 -6.53
CA THR A 39 -2.83 -7.06 -7.03
C THR A 39 -1.94 -7.99 -6.19
N ILE A 40 -0.92 -7.43 -5.51
CA ILE A 40 0.01 -8.16 -4.65
C ILE A 40 -0.62 -8.55 -3.31
N TRP A 41 -1.41 -7.67 -2.69
CA TRP A 41 -1.88 -7.83 -1.31
C TRP A 41 -3.40 -7.88 -1.15
N ILE A 42 -4.20 -7.72 -2.21
CA ILE A 42 -5.67 -7.73 -2.11
C ILE A 42 -6.25 -9.09 -1.67
N HIS A 43 -5.50 -10.16 -1.89
CA HIS A 43 -5.83 -11.49 -1.42
C HIS A 43 -5.25 -11.82 -0.04
N ALA A 44 -4.49 -10.91 0.57
CA ALA A 44 -4.00 -11.10 1.94
C ALA A 44 -5.17 -11.08 2.96
N PRO A 45 -4.96 -11.60 4.18
CA PRO A 45 -5.93 -11.45 5.26
C PRO A 45 -6.24 -9.97 5.54
N ALA A 46 -7.48 -9.65 5.89
CA ALA A 46 -7.92 -8.26 6.13
C ALA A 46 -7.03 -7.54 7.18
N LYS A 47 -6.59 -8.25 8.21
CA LYS A 47 -5.68 -7.70 9.23
C LYS A 47 -4.32 -7.28 8.66
N VAL A 48 -3.80 -7.97 7.65
CA VAL A 48 -2.54 -7.61 6.98
C VAL A 48 -2.73 -6.36 6.12
N GLN A 49 -3.87 -6.29 5.39
CA GLN A 49 -4.22 -5.13 4.58
C GLN A 49 -4.39 -3.88 5.45
N LEU A 50 -5.08 -4.00 6.57
CA LEU A 50 -5.28 -2.91 7.52
C LEU A 50 -3.94 -2.35 8.01
N VAL A 51 -2.99 -3.22 8.40
CA VAL A 51 -1.65 -2.79 8.84
C VAL A 51 -0.92 -2.02 7.74
N LEU A 52 -0.95 -2.50 6.50
CA LEU A 52 -0.36 -1.81 5.36
C LEU A 52 -0.99 -0.43 5.16
N TYR A 53 -2.31 -0.34 5.13
CA TYR A 53 -3.02 0.92 4.93
C TYR A 53 -2.80 1.91 6.07
N THR A 54 -2.78 1.45 7.33
CA THR A 54 -2.47 2.30 8.49
C THR A 54 -1.07 2.88 8.37
N TYR A 55 -0.07 2.06 8.04
CA TYR A 55 1.29 2.55 7.82
C TYR A 55 1.36 3.60 6.70
N LEU A 56 0.72 3.32 5.55
CA LEU A 56 0.68 4.25 4.41
C LEU A 56 0.00 5.57 4.75
N ALA A 57 -1.05 5.54 5.58
CA ALA A 57 -1.81 6.73 5.98
C ALA A 57 -1.18 7.53 7.13
N THR A 58 -0.18 6.98 7.83
CA THR A 58 0.44 7.60 9.01
C THR A 58 1.94 7.81 8.79
N GLU A 59 2.77 6.85 9.21
CA GLU A 59 4.24 6.94 9.19
C GLU A 59 4.80 7.29 7.81
N PHE A 60 4.23 6.69 6.76
CA PHE A 60 4.74 6.83 5.41
C PHE A 60 4.62 8.27 4.89
N ILE A 61 3.44 8.89 5.00
CA ILE A 61 3.22 10.28 4.55
C ILE A 61 3.92 11.33 5.43
N SER A 62 4.28 10.96 6.66
CA SER A 62 5.00 11.85 7.58
C SER A 62 6.50 12.00 7.24
N THR A 63 7.02 11.20 6.31
CA THR A 63 8.45 11.21 5.98
C THR A 63 8.76 12.23 4.88
N VAL A 64 9.68 13.16 5.15
CA VAL A 64 10.06 14.25 4.22
C VAL A 64 10.59 13.71 2.87
N THR A 65 11.38 12.63 2.92
CA THR A 65 12.01 11.99 1.75
C THR A 65 10.99 11.45 0.74
N ILE A 66 9.76 11.15 1.19
CA ILE A 66 8.70 10.58 0.37
C ILE A 66 8.07 11.61 -0.58
N TYR A 67 8.06 12.90 -0.21
CA TYR A 67 7.55 13.94 -1.11
C TYR A 67 8.39 14.10 -2.37
N ASN A 68 9.68 13.74 -2.32
CA ASN A 68 10.56 13.73 -3.49
C ASN A 68 10.52 12.41 -4.26
N ALA A 69 10.18 11.30 -3.59
CA ALA A 69 10.17 9.98 -4.21
C ALA A 69 8.89 9.72 -5.03
N ILE A 70 7.76 10.37 -4.71
CA ILE A 70 6.44 9.97 -5.22
C ILE A 70 5.61 11.15 -5.73
N ARG A 71 4.82 10.92 -6.79
CA ARG A 71 3.82 11.87 -7.29
C ARG A 71 2.56 11.85 -6.40
N ARG A 72 2.55 12.67 -5.34
CA ARG A 72 1.49 12.73 -4.31
C ARG A 72 0.06 12.60 -4.84
N VAL A 73 -0.31 13.40 -5.84
CA VAL A 73 -1.68 13.40 -6.41
C VAL A 73 -2.01 12.06 -7.08
N GLY A 74 -1.07 11.50 -7.85
CA GLY A 74 -1.26 10.21 -8.52
C GLY A 74 -1.41 9.06 -7.52
N THR A 75 -0.59 9.06 -6.48
CA THR A 75 -0.62 8.03 -5.43
C THR A 75 -1.93 8.06 -4.65
N VAL A 76 -2.40 9.24 -4.24
CA VAL A 76 -3.69 9.37 -3.56
C VAL A 76 -4.83 8.88 -4.46
N LEU A 77 -4.85 9.26 -5.74
CA LEU A 77 -5.86 8.77 -6.69
C LEU A 77 -5.82 7.25 -6.84
N GLN A 78 -4.63 6.65 -6.94
CA GLN A 78 -4.46 5.20 -7.06
C GLN A 78 -4.93 4.45 -5.80
N ILE A 79 -4.62 4.95 -4.61
CA ILE A 79 -5.06 4.38 -3.34
C ILE A 79 -6.59 4.51 -3.20
N MET A 80 -7.14 5.68 -3.51
CA MET A 80 -8.59 5.90 -3.48
C MET A 80 -9.32 5.01 -4.48
N HIS A 81 -8.79 4.85 -5.70
CA HIS A 81 -9.33 3.94 -6.70
C HIS A 81 -9.31 2.49 -6.18
N THR A 82 -8.22 2.07 -5.55
CA THR A 82 -8.06 0.74 -4.98
C THR A 82 -9.10 0.47 -3.88
N LEU A 83 -9.26 1.40 -2.94
CA LEU A 83 -10.25 1.30 -1.87
C LEU A 83 -11.67 1.22 -2.44
N LYS A 84 -11.99 2.10 -3.39
CA LYS A 84 -13.26 2.12 -4.11
C LYS A 84 -13.51 0.80 -4.84
N TYR A 85 -12.55 0.32 -5.61
CA TYR A 85 -12.70 -0.84 -6.49
C TYR A 85 -12.85 -2.15 -5.72
N PHE A 86 -12.14 -2.33 -4.61
CA PHE A 86 -12.10 -3.60 -3.89
C PHE A 86 -12.86 -3.65 -2.55
N TYR A 87 -13.14 -2.51 -1.91
CA TYR A 87 -13.71 -2.46 -0.55
C TYR A 87 -14.98 -1.62 -0.43
N TRP A 88 -15.74 -1.46 -1.52
CA TRP A 88 -16.93 -0.61 -1.55
C TRP A 88 -17.98 -1.02 -0.49
N VAL A 89 -18.73 -0.02 -0.01
CA VAL A 89 -20.00 -0.12 0.73
C VAL A 89 -21.10 -0.93 -0.01
N VAL A 90 -20.87 -1.31 -1.27
CA VAL A 90 -21.77 -2.01 -2.20
C VAL A 90 -20.98 -3.19 -2.76
N ASN A 91 -21.62 -4.33 -2.97
CA ASN A 91 -20.95 -5.60 -3.28
C ASN A 91 -19.86 -5.47 -4.40
N PRO A 92 -18.57 -5.66 -4.08
CA PRO A 92 -17.47 -5.51 -5.05
C PRO A 92 -17.38 -6.66 -6.05
N LEU A 93 -18.16 -7.75 -5.87
CA LEU A 93 -18.15 -8.94 -6.74
C LEU A 93 -18.38 -8.60 -8.21
N ASP A 94 -19.42 -7.80 -8.49
CA ASP A 94 -19.83 -7.46 -9.87
C ASP A 94 -18.76 -6.68 -10.64
N ARG A 95 -17.82 -6.05 -9.94
CA ARG A 95 -16.81 -5.16 -10.55
C ARG A 95 -15.40 -5.73 -10.52
N SER A 96 -15.08 -6.54 -9.52
CA SER A 96 -13.70 -6.98 -9.23
C SER A 96 -13.54 -8.49 -9.12
N GLY A 97 -14.64 -9.26 -9.09
CA GLY A 97 -14.59 -10.71 -8.81
C GLY A 97 -14.18 -11.05 -7.37
N ILE A 98 -14.04 -10.06 -6.49
CA ILE A 98 -13.70 -10.26 -5.09
C ILE A 98 -14.96 -10.33 -4.24
N THR A 99 -15.08 -11.40 -3.44
CA THR A 99 -16.10 -11.51 -2.40
C THR A 99 -15.88 -10.45 -1.31
N PRO A 100 -16.91 -9.67 -0.93
CA PRO A 100 -16.81 -8.69 0.15
C PRO A 100 -16.40 -9.36 1.46
N LYS A 101 -15.38 -8.81 2.12
CA LYS A 101 -14.80 -9.34 3.38
C LYS A 101 -15.44 -8.72 4.64
N GLY A 102 -16.61 -8.09 4.53
CA GLY A 102 -17.19 -7.22 5.57
C GLY A 102 -18.65 -7.51 5.93
N LEU A 103 -19.14 -8.74 5.71
CA LEU A 103 -20.39 -9.21 6.31
C LEU A 103 -20.10 -9.86 7.67
#